data_AF-A0A423XPX1-F1
#
_entry.id   AF-A0A423XPX1-F1
#
_cell.length_a   1.000
_cell.length_b   1.000
_cell.length_c   1.000
_cell.angle_alpha   90.00
_cell.angle_beta   90.00
_cell.angle_gamma   90.00
#
_symmetry.space_group_name_H-M   'P 1'
#
loop_
_entity.id
_entity.type
_entity.pdbx_description
1 polymer ?
#
loop_
_entity_poly.entity_id
_entity_poly.type
_entity_poly.pdbx_seq_one_letter_code
_entity_poly.pdbx_strand_id
1 'polypeptide(L)' 'LEQNFNPAHPNPRVASELEGSQLLESGIDVRVVRLPQVHNTERQGLISYYISLAREKGAAAYIGEGKNAWCAAHVDDVDG' A
#
# COMPACT_ATOMS: atom_id res chain seq x y z
N LEU A 1 7.34 -3.94 16.31
CA LEU A 1 5.95 -3.69 16.74
C LEU A 1 5.53 -2.34 16.21
N GLU A 2 4.37 -2.29 15.58
CA GLU A 2 3.79 -1.05 15.09
C GLU A 2 3.58 -0.09 16.26
N GLN A 3 4.16 1.12 16.20
CA GLN A 3 4.08 2.07 17.32
C GLN A 3 2.71 2.78 17.39
N ASN A 4 1.88 2.69 16.35
CA ASN A 4 0.61 3.40 16.21
C ASN A 4 -0.51 2.52 15.62
N PHE A 5 -0.82 1.38 16.25
CA PHE A 5 -2.01 0.60 15.89
C PHE A 5 -3.28 1.27 16.45
N ASN A 6 -4.23 1.61 15.57
CA ASN A 6 -5.54 2.15 15.96
C ASN A 6 -6.66 1.15 15.59
N PRO A 7 -7.18 0.36 16.55
CA PRO A 7 -8.22 -0.63 16.29
C PRO A 7 -9.58 -0.02 15.95
N ALA A 8 -9.79 1.28 16.20
CA ALA A 8 -11.02 1.98 15.85
C ALA A 8 -11.00 2.55 14.42
N HIS A 9 -9.88 2.45 13.70
CA HIS A 9 -9.80 2.93 12.32
C HIS A 9 -10.62 2.00 11.40
N PRO A 10 -11.45 2.51 10.46
CA PRO A 10 -12.26 1.69 9.56
C PRO A 10 -11.43 0.97 8.47
N ASN A 11 -10.11 0.84 8.67
CA ASN A 11 -9.23 0.18 7.73
C ASN A 11 -9.51 -1.33 7.81
N PRO A 12 -9.83 -2.01 6.68
CA PRO A 12 -10.12 -3.44 6.69
C PRO A 12 -8.97 -4.31 7.23
N ARG A 13 -7.76 -3.75 7.36
CA ARG A 13 -6.58 -4.43 7.90
C ARG A 13 -6.62 -4.68 9.41
N VAL A 14 -7.49 -3.96 10.15
CA VAL A 14 -7.58 -4.10 11.62
C VAL A 14 -7.84 -5.54 12.05
N ALA A 15 -8.71 -6.26 11.32
CA ALA A 15 -9.01 -7.66 11.64
C ALA A 15 -7.75 -8.54 11.61
N SER A 16 -6.93 -8.44 10.56
CA SER A 16 -5.69 -9.21 10.44
C SER A 16 -4.64 -8.82 11.48
N GLU A 17 -4.56 -7.54 11.84
CA GLU A 17 -3.61 -7.05 12.85
C GLU A 17 -4.01 -7.51 14.28
N LEU A 18 -5.32 -7.58 14.58
CA LEU A 18 -5.83 -8.14 15.84
C LEU A 18 -5.52 -9.64 15.96
N GLU A 19 -5.83 -10.42 14.92
CA GLU A 19 -5.52 -11.86 14.90
C GLU A 19 -4.01 -12.11 15.00
N GLY A 20 -3.19 -11.34 14.27
CA GLY A 20 -1.73 -11.42 14.37
C GLY A 20 -1.20 -11.15 15.77
N SER A 21 -1.87 -10.26 16.52
CA SER A 21 -1.51 -9.95 17.92
C SER A 21 -1.82 -11.12 18.85
N GLN A 22 -2.95 -11.81 18.65
CA GLN A 22 -3.29 -13.02 19.42
C GLN A 22 -2.31 -14.17 19.15
N LEU A 23 -1.87 -14.33 17.89
CA LEU A 23 -0.87 -15.34 17.53
C LEU A 23 0.49 -15.03 18.19
N LEU A 24 0.89 -13.76 18.25
CA LEU A 24 2.08 -13.34 18.99
C LEU A 24 1.99 -13.68 20.48
N GLU A 25 0.84 -13.43 21.12
CA GLU A 25 0.60 -13.79 22.52
C GLU A 25 0.66 -15.31 22.77
N SER A 26 0.30 -16.11 21.77
CA SER A 26 0.42 -17.57 21.80
C SER A 26 1.84 -18.11 21.55
N GLY A 27 2.83 -17.22 21.36
CA GLY A 27 4.23 -17.58 21.17
C GLY A 27 4.65 -17.82 19.71
N ILE A 28 3.80 -17.47 18.74
CA ILE A 28 4.10 -17.57 17.31
C ILE A 28 4.76 -16.25 16.86
N ASP A 29 5.95 -16.30 16.23
CA ASP A 29 6.59 -15.10 15.67
C ASP A 29 5.82 -14.65 14.40
N VAL A 30 4.99 -13.62 14.56
CA VAL A 30 4.25 -12.98 13.48
C VAL A 30 4.69 -11.53 13.33
N ARG A 31 4.84 -11.07 12.08
CA ARG A 31 5.19 -9.69 11.78
C ARG A 31 4.25 -9.11 10.72
N VAL A 32 3.85 -7.87 10.95
CA VAL A 32 3.06 -7.08 9.99
C VAL A 32 3.99 -6.13 9.28
N VAL A 33 4.02 -6.21 7.95
CA VAL A 33 4.79 -5.29 7.08
C VAL A 33 3.80 -4.49 6.25
N ARG A 34 3.98 -3.17 6.24
CA ARG A 34 3.16 -2.24 5.46
C ARG A 34 4.00 -1.69 4.32
N LEU A 35 3.68 -2.11 3.10
CA LEU A 35 4.38 -1.66 1.90
C LEU A 35 3.70 -0.43 1.30
N PRO A 36 4.48 0.47 0.69
CA PRO A 36 3.94 1.53 -0.15
C PRO A 36 3.36 0.93 -1.45
N GLN A 37 3.07 1.76 -2.45
CA GLN A 37 2.68 1.24 -3.76
C GLN A 37 3.83 0.42 -4.37
N VAL A 38 3.64 -0.91 -4.45
CA VAL A 38 4.64 -1.81 -5.04
C VAL A 38 4.44 -1.86 -6.55
N HIS A 39 5.51 -1.66 -7.33
CA HIS A 39 5.46 -1.65 -8.79
C HIS A 39 6.55 -2.50 -9.45
N ASN A 40 6.30 -2.86 -10.70
CA ASN A 40 7.33 -3.15 -11.70
C ASN A 40 7.03 -2.36 -12.98
N THR A 41 7.67 -2.67 -14.10
CA THR A 41 7.40 -2.01 -15.39
C THR A 41 6.05 -2.38 -16.02
N GLU A 42 5.42 -3.45 -15.56
CA GLU A 42 4.15 -3.95 -16.10
C GLU A 42 2.93 -3.43 -15.31
N ARG A 43 3.06 -3.30 -13.99
CA ARG A 43 1.97 -2.93 -13.08
C ARG A 43 2.46 -2.02 -11.94
N GLN A 44 1.73 -0.93 -11.73
CA GLN A 44 2.01 0.15 -10.79
C GLN A 44 0.75 0.55 -9.99
N GLY A 45 -0.07 -0.43 -9.60
CA GLY A 45 -1.34 -0.18 -8.90
C GLY A 45 -2.28 0.74 -9.69
N LEU A 46 -2.78 1.80 -9.03
CA LEU A 46 -3.68 2.78 -9.65
C LEU A 46 -3.06 3.56 -10.80
N ILE A 47 -1.72 3.68 -10.84
CA ILE A 47 -1.01 4.42 -11.88
C ILE A 47 -1.14 3.72 -13.25
N SER A 48 -1.21 2.38 -13.30
CA SER A 48 -1.39 1.68 -14.59
C SER A 48 -2.73 2.00 -15.26
N TYR A 49 -3.79 2.12 -14.47
CA TYR A 49 -5.11 2.57 -14.97
C TYR A 49 -5.05 4.03 -15.40
N TYR A 50 -4.44 4.88 -14.58
CA TYR A 50 -4.29 6.30 -14.89
C TYR A 50 -3.51 6.54 -16.19
N ILE A 51 -2.41 5.81 -16.43
CA ILE A 51 -1.64 5.87 -17.68
C ILE A 51 -2.52 5.49 -18.88
N SER A 52 -3.30 4.42 -18.75
CA SER A 52 -4.20 3.97 -19.81
C SER A 52 -5.25 5.04 -20.14
N LEU A 53 -5.87 5.63 -19.12
CA LEU A 53 -6.84 6.70 -19.28
C LEU A 53 -6.22 7.96 -19.89
N ALA A 54 -5.03 8.35 -19.45
CA ALA A 54 -4.34 9.53 -19.96
C ALA A 54 -3.99 9.38 -21.46
N ARG A 55 -3.57 8.18 -21.87
CA ARG A 55 -3.33 7.84 -23.29
C ARG A 55 -4.63 7.91 -24.10
N GLU A 56 -5.72 7.34 -23.59
CA GLU A 56 -7.02 7.36 -24.25
C GLU A 56 -7.55 8.79 -24.44
N LYS A 57 -7.40 9.65 -23.42
CA LYS A 57 -7.91 11.02 -23.45
C LYS A 57 -6.96 12.04 -24.06
N GLY A 58 -5.70 11.66 -24.31
CA GLY A 58 -4.65 12.57 -24.79
C GLY A 58 -4.24 13.65 -23.77
N ALA A 59 -4.62 13.49 -22.50
CA ALA A 59 -4.35 14.44 -21.43
C ALA A 59 -4.21 13.74 -20.08
N ALA A 60 -3.30 14.22 -19.24
CA ALA A 60 -3.08 13.73 -17.88
C ALA A 60 -3.70 14.72 -16.88
N ALA A 61 -4.78 14.32 -16.23
CA ALA A 61 -5.47 15.15 -15.24
C ALA A 61 -4.86 14.97 -13.84
N TYR A 62 -4.62 16.05 -13.12
CA TYR A 62 -4.16 16.02 -11.73
C TYR A 62 -4.98 16.99 -10.87
N ILE A 63 -5.00 16.76 -9.56
CA ILE A 63 -5.73 17.62 -8.62
C ILE A 63 -4.83 18.80 -8.23
N GLY A 64 -5.38 20.01 -8.26
CA GLY A 64 -4.69 21.23 -7.84
C GLY A 64 -3.43 21.48 -8.68
N GLU A 65 -2.28 21.62 -8.01
CA GLU A 65 -0.98 21.86 -8.66
C GLU A 65 -0.20 20.57 -8.98
N GLY A 66 -0.77 19.39 -8.72
CA GLY A 66 -0.12 18.11 -9.04
C GLY A 66 1.11 17.79 -8.18
N LYS A 67 1.26 18.45 -7.03
CA LYS A 67 2.41 18.30 -6.13
C LYS A 67 2.33 17.11 -5.17
N ASN A 68 1.26 16.32 -5.24
CA ASN A 68 1.10 15.14 -4.39
C ASN A 68 2.06 14.04 -4.86
N ALA A 69 3.03 13.70 -4.02
CA ALA A 69 3.88 12.53 -4.21
C ALA A 69 3.29 11.33 -3.46
N TRP A 70 3.31 10.15 -4.09
CA TRP A 70 2.97 8.89 -3.43
C TRP A 70 4.23 8.07 -3.21
N CYS A 71 4.36 7.47 -2.03
CA CYS A 71 5.43 6.52 -1.77
C CYS A 71 5.26 5.31 -2.68
N ALA A 72 6.36 4.85 -3.27
CA ALA A 72 6.41 3.66 -4.10
C ALA A 72 7.72 2.90 -3.87
N ALA A 73 7.70 1.59 -4.07
CA ALA A 73 8.88 0.71 -4.03
C ALA A 73 8.82 -0.27 -5.20
N HIS A 74 9.98 -0.60 -5.80
CA HIS A 74 10.03 -1.62 -6.84
C HIS A 74 9.77 -3.00 -6.21
N VAL A 75 9.17 -3.93 -6.96
CA VAL A 75 8.87 -5.29 -6.46
C VAL A 75 10.13 -5.99 -5.98
N ASP A 76 11.24 -5.85 -6.71
CA ASP A 76 12.52 -6.46 -6.34
C ASP A 76 13.12 -5.88 -5.05
N ASP A 77 12.71 -4.68 -4.62
CA ASP A 77 13.18 -4.08 -3.36
C ASP A 77 12.40 -4.60 -2.13
N VAL A 78 11.25 -5.24 -2.36
CA VAL A 78 10.31 -5.64 -1.30
C VAL A 78 9.93 -7.12 -1.34
N ASP A 79 10.33 -7.83 -2.40
CA ASP A 79 10.24 -9.28 -2.49
C ASP A 79 11.31 -9.91 -1.57
N GLY A 80 10.92 -10.96 -0.86
CA GLY A 80 11.65 -11.53 0.28
C GLY A 80 12.77 -12.49 -0.10
#